data_AF-A0A9E3V234-F1
#
_entry.id   AF-A0A9E3V234-F1
#
_cell.length_a   1.000
_cell.length_b   1.000
_cell.length_c   1.000
_cell.angle_alpha   90.00
_cell.angle_beta   90.00
_cell.angle_gamma   90.00
#
_symmetry.space_group_name_H-M   'P 1'
#
loop_
_entity.id
_entity.type
_entity.pdbx_description
1 polymer ?
#
loop_
_entity_poly.entity_id
_entity_poly.type
_entity_poly.pdbx_seq_one_letter_code
_entity_poly.pdbx_strand_id
1 'polypeptide(L)'
;MASLRKRGKVWYYTYVNAEGRRVERRGCADRRATEQLAAQAEADAARVRAGLIDARAEARRQHAGRPLADHLADWHSHMIAAGHTAQHAGLSLERARRVIALVKGAA
;
A
#
# COMPACT_ATOMS: atom_id res chain seq x y z
N MET A 1 20.82 9.84 4.90
CA MET A 1 21.78 8.74 4.93
C MET A 1 21.16 7.63 5.72
N ALA A 2 20.95 6.51 5.04
CA ALA A 2 20.36 5.33 5.65
C ALA A 2 21.29 4.78 6.73
N SER A 3 20.71 4.29 7.82
CA SER A 3 21.46 3.65 8.91
C SER A 3 21.16 2.17 8.95
N LEU A 4 22.17 1.37 9.32
CA LEU A 4 22.07 -0.09 9.42
C LEU A 4 22.13 -0.51 10.88
N ARG A 5 21.21 -1.38 11.30
CA ARG A 5 21.16 -1.93 12.66
C ARG A 5 21.09 -3.46 12.59
N LYS A 6 21.98 -4.15 13.30
CA LYS A 6 21.91 -5.62 13.42
C LYS A 6 20.99 -6.00 14.59
N ARG A 7 20.07 -6.96 14.35
CA ARG A 7 19.25 -7.58 15.41
C ARG A 7 19.22 -9.09 15.20
N GLY A 8 19.95 -9.82 16.05
CA GLY A 8 20.15 -11.26 15.90
C GLY A 8 20.90 -11.59 14.60
N LYS A 9 20.32 -12.48 13.78
CA LYS A 9 20.90 -12.92 12.49
C LYS A 9 20.55 -12.01 11.31
N VAL A 10 19.77 -10.95 11.51
CA VAL A 10 19.23 -10.12 10.43
C VAL A 10 19.64 -8.67 10.61
N TRP A 11 19.95 -8.00 9.51
CA TRP A 11 20.16 -6.56 9.47
C TRP A 11 18.87 -5.84 9.14
N TYR A 12 18.69 -4.69 9.77
CA TYR A 12 17.62 -3.75 9.55
C TYR A 12 18.24 -2.47 8.98
N TYR A 13 17.51 -1.77 8.14
CA TYR A 13 17.93 -0.48 7.62
C TYR A 13 16.85 0.57 7.84
N THR A 14 17.26 1.79 8.18
CA THR A 14 16.36 2.94 8.32
C THR A 14 16.68 3.94 7.23
N TYR A 15 15.66 4.41 6.51
CA TYR A 15 15.79 5.44 5.47
C TYR A 15 14.68 6.48 5.59
N VAL A 16 14.85 7.62 4.90
CA VAL A 16 13.80 8.65 4.81
C VAL A 16 12.95 8.37 3.58
N ASN A 17 11.65 8.12 3.79
CA ASN A 17 10.71 7.84 2.71
C ASN A 17 10.40 9.11 1.90
N ALA A 18 9.61 8.94 0.84
CA ALA A 18 9.22 10.05 -0.04
C ALA A 18 8.39 11.14 0.68
N GLU A 19 7.73 10.79 1.78
CA GLU A 19 6.91 11.68 2.63
C GLU A 19 7.75 12.40 3.71
N GLY A 20 9.06 12.19 3.73
CA GLY A 20 9.97 12.79 4.72
C GLY A 20 10.01 12.08 6.08
N ARG A 21 9.35 10.92 6.23
CA ARG A 21 9.33 10.13 7.46
C ARG A 21 10.48 9.11 7.48
N ARG A 22 11.07 8.90 8.66
CA ARG A 22 12.04 7.82 8.88
C ARG A 22 11.31 6.49 9.03
N VAL A 23 11.63 5.52 8.19
CA VAL A 23 11.03 4.18 8.19
C VAL A 23 12.12 3.13 8.36
N GLU A 24 11.94 2.23 9.32
CA GLU A 24 12.79 1.04 9.49
C GLU A 24 12.21 -0.14 8.69
N ARG A 25 13.07 -0.85 7.95
CA ARG A 25 12.73 -2.05 7.20
C ARG A 25 13.71 -3.17 7.52
N ARG A 26 13.19 -4.40 7.48
CA ARG A 26 14.00 -5.62 7.59
C ARG A 26 14.78 -5.83 6.30
N GLY A 27 16.08 -6.04 6.42
CA GLY A 27 16.97 -6.46 5.34
C GLY A 27 17.30 -7.96 5.41
N CYS A 28 18.54 -8.29 5.06
CA CYS A 28 19.04 -9.66 4.95
C CYS A 28 20.02 -10.01 6.09
N ALA A 29 20.47 -11.27 6.14
CA ALA A 29 21.52 -11.70 7.06
C ALA A 29 22.91 -11.14 6.70
N ASP A 30 23.13 -10.84 5.42
CA ASP A 30 24.34 -10.18 4.93
C ASP A 30 24.20 -8.64 5.05
N ARG A 31 25.25 -8.03 5.61
CA ARG A 31 25.37 -6.58 5.75
C ARG A 31 25.43 -5.88 4.39
N ARG A 32 26.23 -6.40 3.45
CA ARG A 32 26.42 -5.78 2.13
C ARG A 32 25.13 -5.78 1.31
N ALA A 33 24.42 -6.91 1.32
CA ALA A 33 23.12 -7.00 0.68
C ALA A 33 22.13 -6.01 1.31
N THR A 34 22.17 -5.83 2.63
CA THR A 34 21.27 -4.88 3.30
C THR A 34 21.63 -3.42 3.04
N GLU A 35 22.90 -3.09 2.86
CA GLU A 35 23.36 -1.76 2.45
C GLU A 35 22.88 -1.42 1.02
N GLN A 36 22.95 -2.36 0.09
CA GLN A 36 22.39 -2.19 -1.25
C GLN A 36 20.87 -1.98 -1.22
N LEU A 37 20.14 -2.74 -0.40
CA LEU A 37 18.70 -2.53 -0.19
C LEU A 37 18.39 -1.13 0.37
N ALA A 38 19.21 -0.66 1.31
CA ALA A 38 19.05 0.66 1.90
C ALA A 38 19.30 1.79 0.88
N ALA A 39 20.35 1.66 0.07
CA ALA A 39 20.67 2.61 -1.00
C ALA A 39 19.57 2.64 -2.08
N GLN A 40 19.06 1.47 -2.47
CA GLN A 40 17.96 1.36 -3.42
C GLN A 40 16.70 2.07 -2.89
N ALA A 41 16.35 1.84 -1.62
CA ALA A 41 15.19 2.48 -0.98
C ALA A 41 15.33 4.02 -0.89
N GLU A 42 16.53 4.54 -0.58
CA GLU A 42 16.79 5.99 -0.63
C GLU A 42 16.67 6.54 -2.05
N ALA A 43 17.17 5.83 -3.06
CA ALA A 43 17.10 6.22 -4.47
C ALA A 43 15.65 6.21 -5.00
N ASP A 44 14.84 5.22 -4.62
CA ASP A 44 13.41 5.17 -4.92
C ASP A 44 12.66 6.36 -4.28
N ALA A 45 12.91 6.62 -2.99
CA ALA A 45 12.32 7.76 -2.28
C ALA A 45 12.75 9.12 -2.87
N ALA A 46 14.00 9.24 -3.33
CA ALA A 46 14.48 10.43 -4.03
C ALA A 46 13.78 10.62 -5.39
N ARG A 47 13.59 9.55 -6.17
CA ARG A 47 12.87 9.60 -7.45
C ARG A 47 11.41 10.03 -7.30
N VAL A 48 10.73 9.53 -6.25
CA VAL A 48 9.35 9.97 -5.94
C VAL A 48 9.33 11.45 -5.53
N ARG A 49 10.25 11.90 -4.65
CA ARG A 49 10.32 13.32 -4.24
C ARG A 49 10.65 14.25 -5.39
N ALA A 50 11.49 13.82 -6.32
CA ALA A 50 11.83 14.57 -7.53
C ALA A 50 10.69 14.59 -8.56
N GLY A 51 9.56 13.92 -8.30
CA GLY A 51 8.42 13.85 -9.22
C GLY A 51 8.66 12.96 -10.45
N LEU A 52 9.78 12.24 -10.50
CA LEU A 52 10.09 11.28 -11.58
C LEU A 52 9.19 10.04 -11.51
N ILE A 53 8.67 9.74 -10.31
CA ILE A 53 7.68 8.69 -10.07
C ILE A 53 6.45 9.33 -9.45
N ASP A 54 5.34 9.40 -10.18
CA ASP A 54 4.04 9.76 -9.60
C ASP A 54 3.51 8.57 -8.77
N ALA A 55 3.78 8.62 -7.46
CA ALA A 55 3.31 7.61 -6.51
C ALA A 55 1.77 7.47 -6.52
N ARG A 56 1.02 8.53 -6.83
CA ARG A 56 -0.44 8.45 -6.95
C ARG A 56 -0.85 7.72 -8.21
N ALA A 57 -0.15 7.93 -9.33
CA ALA A 57 -0.38 7.17 -10.55
C ALA A 57 -0.07 5.68 -10.34
N GLU A 58 1.00 5.36 -9.62
CA GLU A 58 1.36 3.98 -9.30
C GLU A 58 0.32 3.30 -8.40
N ALA A 59 -0.13 3.97 -7.34
CA ALA A 59 -1.23 3.48 -6.51
C ALA A 59 -2.51 3.28 -7.35
N ARG A 60 -2.87 4.25 -8.20
CA ARG A 60 -4.02 4.12 -9.11
C ARG A 60 -3.88 2.90 -10.03
N ARG A 61 -2.70 2.63 -10.59
CA ARG A 61 -2.44 1.44 -11.44
C ARG A 61 -2.63 0.15 -10.66
N GLN A 62 -2.08 0.07 -9.44
CA GLN A 62 -2.23 -1.12 -8.59
C GLN A 62 -3.70 -1.36 -8.22
N HIS A 63 -4.45 -0.32 -7.86
CA HIS A 63 -5.88 -0.44 -7.55
C HIS A 63 -6.74 -0.72 -8.80
N ALA A 64 -6.38 -0.20 -9.97
CA ALA A 64 -7.07 -0.48 -11.24
C ALA A 64 -6.92 -1.94 -11.69
N GLY A 65 -5.82 -2.60 -11.32
CA GLY A 65 -5.63 -4.04 -11.59
C GLY A 65 -6.41 -4.98 -10.68
N ARG A 66 -6.95 -4.48 -9.54
CA ARG A 66 -7.73 -5.30 -8.61
C ARG A 66 -9.19 -5.43 -9.06
N PRO A 67 -9.80 -6.62 -8.94
CA PRO A 67 -11.23 -6.80 -9.16
C PRO A 67 -12.06 -5.81 -8.33
N LEU A 68 -13.10 -5.23 -8.94
CA LEU A 68 -13.98 -4.29 -8.26
C LEU A 68 -14.70 -4.93 -7.05
N ALA A 69 -14.89 -6.25 -7.07
CA ALA A 69 -15.44 -7.01 -5.94
C ALA A 69 -14.57 -6.91 -4.68
N ASP A 70 -13.23 -6.86 -4.83
CA ASP A 70 -12.31 -6.78 -3.70
C ASP A 70 -12.40 -5.42 -3.02
N HIS A 71 -12.48 -4.34 -3.81
CA HIS A 71 -12.68 -2.98 -3.28
C HIS A 71 -14.00 -2.86 -2.52
N LEU A 72 -15.06 -3.53 -2.99
CA LEU A 72 -16.36 -3.55 -2.30
C LEU A 72 -16.28 -4.33 -0.97
N ALA A 73 -15.51 -5.41 -0.91
CA ALA A 73 -15.29 -6.16 0.33
C ALA A 73 -14.47 -5.37 1.35
N ASP A 74 -13.43 -4.68 0.90
CA ASP A 74 -12.62 -3.77 1.72
C ASP A 74 -13.48 -2.64 2.29
N TRP A 75 -14.32 -2.03 1.44
CA TRP A 75 -15.26 -0.97 1.85
C TRP A 75 -16.29 -1.47 2.86
N HIS A 76 -16.87 -2.66 2.66
CA HIS A 76 -17.79 -3.26 3.63
C HIS A 76 -17.10 -3.49 4.99
N SER A 77 -15.90 -4.07 4.98
CA SER A 77 -15.12 -4.30 6.20
C SER A 77 -14.80 -3.00 6.92
N HIS A 78 -14.46 -1.95 6.17
CA HIS A 78 -14.25 -0.61 6.71
C HIS A 78 -15.52 -0.05 7.37
N MET A 79 -16.70 -0.20 6.75
CA MET A 79 -17.95 0.29 7.36
C MET A 79 -18.24 -0.38 8.71
N ILE A 80 -18.01 -1.69 8.81
CA ILE A 80 -18.16 -2.41 10.09
C ILE A 80 -17.15 -1.88 11.12
N ALA A 81 -15.88 -1.71 10.72
CA ALA A 81 -14.84 -1.19 11.60
C ALA A 81 -15.08 0.26 12.05
N ALA A 82 -15.74 1.07 11.20
CA ALA A 82 -16.14 2.44 11.50
C ALA A 82 -17.35 2.53 12.45
N GLY A 83 -17.95 1.39 12.83
CA GLY A 83 -19.06 1.33 13.78
C GLY A 83 -20.46 1.37 13.17
N HIS A 84 -20.58 1.22 11.84
CA HIS A 84 -21.90 1.06 11.22
C HIS A 84 -22.50 -0.31 11.53
N THR A 85 -23.84 -0.38 11.51
CA THR A 85 -24.54 -1.66 11.72
C THR A 85 -24.29 -2.61 10.56
N ALA A 86 -24.23 -3.92 10.85
CA ALA A 86 -24.08 -4.95 9.82
C ALA A 86 -25.17 -4.90 8.75
N GLN A 87 -26.40 -4.54 9.16
CA GLN A 87 -27.52 -4.35 8.24
C GLN A 87 -27.26 -3.18 7.26
N HIS A 88 -26.83 -2.01 7.78
CA HIS A 88 -26.53 -0.86 6.95
C HIS A 88 -25.38 -1.14 5.98
N ALA A 89 -24.33 -1.81 6.47
CA ALA A 89 -23.18 -2.18 5.68
C ALA A 89 -23.55 -3.16 4.55
N GLY A 90 -24.33 -4.21 4.87
CA GLY A 90 -24.79 -5.20 3.88
C GLY A 90 -25.69 -4.59 2.80
N LEU A 91 -26.66 -3.76 3.20
CA LEU A 91 -27.56 -3.08 2.26
C LEU A 91 -26.79 -2.16 1.30
N SER A 92 -25.81 -1.41 1.83
CA SER A 92 -25.00 -0.49 1.04
C SER A 92 -24.10 -1.25 0.05
N LEU A 93 -23.52 -2.37 0.48
CA LEU A 93 -22.75 -3.28 -0.39
C LEU A 93 -23.59 -3.83 -1.54
N GLU A 94 -24.81 -4.32 -1.26
CA GLU A 94 -25.69 -4.88 -2.28
C GLU A 94 -26.12 -3.83 -3.32
N ARG A 95 -26.47 -2.63 -2.86
CA ARG A 95 -26.81 -1.50 -3.75
C ARG A 95 -25.65 -1.12 -4.66
N ALA A 96 -24.44 -1.02 -4.11
CA ALA A 96 -23.24 -0.75 -4.90
C ALA A 96 -23.01 -1.83 -5.96
N ARG A 97 -23.14 -3.11 -5.60
CA ARG A 97 -23.04 -4.24 -6.54
C ARG A 97 -24.05 -4.14 -7.68
N ARG A 98 -25.31 -3.79 -7.39
CA ARG A 98 -26.36 -3.65 -8.42
C ARG A 98 -26.06 -2.52 -9.40
N VAL A 99 -25.65 -1.35 -8.92
CA VAL A 99 -25.26 -0.22 -9.79
C VAL A 99 -24.10 -0.62 -10.70
N ILE A 100 -23.10 -1.31 -10.15
CA ILE A 100 -21.95 -1.80 -10.91
C ILE A 100 -22.36 -2.82 -11.97
N ALA A 101 -23.25 -3.76 -11.63
CA ALA A 101 -23.75 -4.76 -12.56
C ALA A 101 -24.48 -4.11 -13.74
N LEU A 102 -25.38 -3.15 -13.45
CA LEU A 102 -26.10 -2.35 -14.44
C LEU A 102 -25.14 -1.63 -15.39
N VAL A 103 -24.13 -0.92 -14.85
CA VAL A 103 -23.13 -0.19 -15.65
C VAL A 103 -22.28 -1.12 -16.50
N LYS A 104 -22.01 -2.35 -16.03
CA LYS A 104 -21.25 -3.36 -16.76
C LYS A 104 -22.09 -4.12 -17.79
N GLY A 105 -23.38 -3.82 -17.94
CA GLY A 105 -24.28 -4.53 -18.86
C GLY A 105 -24.59 -5.96 -18.45
N ALA A 106 -24.28 -6.33 -17.21
CA ALA A 106 -24.71 -7.59 -16.61
C ALA A 106 -26.05 -7.31 -15.90
N ALA A 107 -27.14 -7.41 -16.64
CA ALA A 107 -28.49 -7.37 -16.10
C ALA A 107 -28.84 -8.70 -15.43
#